data_AF-A0A518HEZ2-F1
#
_entry.id   AF-A0A518HEZ2-F1
#
_cell.length_a   1.000
_cell.length_b   1.000
_cell.length_c   1.000
_cell.angle_alpha   90.00
_cell.angle_beta   90.00
_cell.angle_gamma   90.00
#
_symmetry.space_group_name_H-M   'P 1'
#
loop_
_entity.id
_entity.type
_entity.pdbx_description
1 polymer ?
#
loop_
_entity_poly.entity_id
_entity_poly.type
_entity_poly.pdbx_seq_one_letter_code
_entity_poly.pdbx_strand_id
1 'polypeptide(L)'
;MVAEACAGTGHQVVISTGHGVAPGALAGLPGGPIVVGYAPQRELLARAALAVTHAGLNTVLDALGAGVPLVAVPVTNEQPGIAARVAWAGAGEVLPPGRATAGRLRDLVGRVGREGSYRAAAVRVADSIRSGGGAERAAELVEKDLLA
;
A
#
# COMPACT_ATOMS: atom_id res chain seq x y z
N MET A 1 -1.71 14.47 -8.87
CA MET A 1 -1.29 13.15 -9.41
C MET A 1 -2.21 12.00 -8.98
N VAL A 2 -2.26 11.58 -7.70
CA VAL A 2 -3.06 10.39 -7.31
C VAL A 2 -4.56 10.54 -7.62
N ALA A 3 -5.18 11.63 -7.17
CA ALA A 3 -6.60 11.89 -7.44
C ALA A 3 -6.91 11.92 -8.93
N GLU A 4 -6.07 12.61 -9.71
CA GLU A 4 -6.17 12.67 -11.17
C GLU A 4 -6.06 11.29 -11.82
N ALA A 5 -5.08 10.47 -11.42
CA ALA A 5 -4.88 9.12 -11.95
C ALA A 5 -6.07 8.19 -11.70
N CYS A 6 -6.75 8.36 -10.56
CA CYS A 6 -7.89 7.54 -10.18
C CYS A 6 -9.24 8.11 -10.63
N ALA A 7 -9.30 9.37 -11.08
CA ALA A 7 -10.52 9.99 -11.58
C ALA A 7 -11.09 9.18 -12.77
N GLY A 8 -12.39 8.86 -12.71
CA GLY A 8 -13.07 8.08 -13.77
C GLY A 8 -12.77 6.59 -13.78
N THR A 9 -12.01 6.06 -12.80
CA THR A 9 -11.71 4.61 -12.72
C THR A 9 -12.79 3.78 -12.04
N GLY A 10 -13.85 4.40 -11.51
CA GLY A 10 -14.91 3.74 -10.74
C GLY A 10 -14.55 3.40 -9.29
N HIS A 11 -13.32 3.70 -8.84
CA HIS A 11 -12.89 3.49 -7.46
C HIS A 11 -13.24 4.69 -6.57
N GLN A 12 -13.69 4.43 -5.33
CA GLN A 12 -13.65 5.42 -4.26
C GLN A 12 -12.21 5.59 -3.79
N VAL A 13 -11.69 6.81 -3.86
CA VAL A 13 -10.32 7.13 -3.45
C VAL A 13 -10.33 7.75 -2.06
N VAL A 14 -9.46 7.26 -1.18
CA VAL A 14 -9.17 7.87 0.13
C VAL A 14 -7.70 8.29 0.14
N ILE A 15 -7.43 9.55 0.50
CA ILE A 15 -6.07 10.10 0.60
C ILE A 15 -5.82 10.52 2.04
N SER A 16 -4.81 9.91 2.66
CA SER A 16 -4.29 10.32 3.97
C SER A 16 -3.12 11.27 3.75
N THR A 17 -3.21 12.51 4.24
CA THR A 17 -2.15 13.53 4.08
C THR A 17 -1.12 13.52 5.21
N GLY A 18 -1.38 12.78 6.28
CA GLY A 18 -0.56 12.82 7.49
C GLY A 18 -0.50 14.24 8.07
N HIS A 19 0.69 14.64 8.50
CA HIS A 19 0.94 15.95 9.11
C HIS A 19 1.46 17.01 8.14
N GLY A 20 1.72 16.64 6.87
CA GLY A 20 2.44 17.52 5.93
C GLY A 20 1.56 18.53 5.20
N VAL A 21 0.28 18.22 4.98
CA VAL A 21 -0.66 19.07 4.25
C VAL A 21 -2.03 19.01 4.93
N ALA A 22 -2.62 20.18 5.21
CA ALA A 22 -3.96 20.25 5.74
C ALA A 22 -4.98 19.73 4.70
N PRO A 23 -5.94 18.86 5.06
CA PRO A 23 -6.89 18.28 4.10
C PRO A 23 -7.64 19.33 3.27
N GLY A 24 -8.02 20.47 3.87
CA GLY A 24 -8.71 21.55 3.18
C GLY A 24 -7.90 22.23 2.07
N ALA A 25 -6.57 22.13 2.10
CA ALA A 25 -5.71 22.64 1.03
C ALA A 25 -5.79 21.79 -0.26
N LEU A 26 -6.38 20.59 -0.17
CA LEU A 26 -6.60 19.67 -1.29
C LEU A 26 -8.09 19.56 -1.67
N ALA A 27 -8.87 20.61 -1.42
CA ALA A 27 -10.27 20.68 -1.85
C ALA A 27 -10.38 20.72 -3.39
N GLY A 28 -11.44 20.11 -3.93
CA GLY A 28 -11.74 20.16 -5.37
C GLY A 28 -10.86 19.25 -6.26
N LEU A 29 -10.17 18.27 -5.69
CA LEU A 29 -9.39 17.31 -6.46
C LEU A 29 -10.27 16.49 -7.43
N PRO A 30 -9.76 16.15 -8.64
CA PRO A 30 -10.48 15.34 -9.61
C PRO A 30 -10.94 14.00 -9.04
N GLY A 31 -12.16 13.57 -9.39
CA GLY A 31 -12.73 12.31 -8.91
C GLY A 31 -13.30 12.36 -7.49
N GLY A 32 -13.29 13.51 -6.82
CA GLY A 32 -13.90 13.69 -5.50
C GLY A 32 -13.37 12.74 -4.42
N PRO A 33 -12.04 12.62 -4.23
CA PRO A 33 -11.48 11.75 -3.20
C PRO A 33 -11.89 12.23 -1.80
N ILE A 34 -11.98 11.27 -0.88
CA ILE A 34 -12.07 11.57 0.56
C ILE A 34 -10.66 11.90 1.05
N VAL A 35 -10.42 13.13 1.46
CA VAL A 35 -9.11 13.59 1.94
C VAL A 35 -9.16 13.81 3.45
N VAL A 36 -8.28 13.14 4.19
CA VAL A 36 -8.21 13.19 5.66
C VAL A 36 -6.76 13.34 6.13
N GLY A 37 -6.55 13.93 7.30
CA GLY A 37 -5.22 14.01 7.91
C GLY A 37 -4.74 12.66 8.44
N TYR A 38 -5.68 11.85 8.92
CA TYR A 38 -5.45 10.49 9.38
C TYR A 38 -6.59 9.58 8.91
N ALA A 39 -6.24 8.39 8.45
CA ALA A 39 -7.19 7.40 7.97
C ALA A 39 -7.07 6.11 8.81
N PRO A 40 -8.19 5.42 9.10
CA PRO A 40 -8.17 4.10 9.73
C PRO A 40 -7.64 3.08 8.71
N GLN A 41 -6.30 3.02 8.57
CA GLN A 41 -5.61 2.36 7.45
C GLN A 41 -6.00 0.88 7.35
N ARG A 42 -6.01 0.14 8.46
CA ARG A 42 -6.24 -1.31 8.45
C ARG A 42 -7.67 -1.63 8.05
N GLU A 43 -8.64 -0.85 8.53
CA GLU A 43 -10.06 -0.96 8.22
C GLU A 43 -10.35 -0.63 6.74
N LEU A 44 -9.65 0.36 6.19
CA LEU A 44 -9.73 0.69 4.78
C LEU A 44 -9.10 -0.39 3.90
N LEU A 45 -7.92 -0.89 4.29
CA LEU A 45 -7.22 -1.95 3.56
C LEU A 45 -8.03 -3.25 3.52
N ALA A 46 -8.76 -3.59 4.58
CA ALA A 46 -9.67 -4.75 4.59
C ALA A 46 -10.77 -4.67 3.50
N ARG A 47 -11.03 -3.49 2.93
CA ARG A 47 -12.03 -3.24 1.88
C ARG A 47 -11.40 -2.78 0.56
N ALA A 48 -10.09 -2.59 0.51
CA ALA A 48 -9.42 -1.97 -0.62
C ALA A 48 -9.21 -2.97 -1.78
N ALA A 49 -9.42 -2.48 -3.00
CA ALA A 49 -9.08 -3.22 -4.21
C ALA A 49 -7.56 -3.29 -4.42
N LEU A 50 -6.86 -2.18 -4.16
CA LEU A 50 -5.42 -1.98 -4.24
C LEU A 50 -5.02 -0.78 -3.37
N ALA A 51 -3.73 -0.62 -3.07
CA ALA A 51 -3.20 0.55 -2.37
C ALA A 51 -2.03 1.20 -3.13
N VAL A 52 -2.04 2.54 -3.20
CA VAL A 52 -0.90 3.33 -3.68
C VAL A 52 -0.11 3.79 -2.46
N THR A 53 1.19 3.50 -2.42
CA THR A 53 2.02 3.77 -1.25
C THR A 53 3.41 4.24 -1.64
N HIS A 54 4.09 4.96 -0.75
CA HIS A 54 5.51 5.27 -0.88
C HIS A 54 6.42 4.06 -0.53
N ALA A 55 5.84 2.89 -0.27
CA ALA A 55 6.51 1.67 0.15
C ALA A 55 7.17 1.74 1.55
N GLY A 56 6.61 2.53 2.46
CA GLY A 56 6.93 2.39 3.89
C GLY A 56 6.53 1.01 4.41
N LEU A 57 7.42 0.37 5.18
CA LEU A 57 7.29 -1.06 5.55
C LEU A 57 5.95 -1.38 6.23
N ASN A 58 5.49 -0.52 7.15
CA ASN A 58 4.23 -0.75 7.88
C ASN A 58 3.02 -0.79 6.93
N THR A 59 2.87 0.19 6.02
CA THR A 59 1.77 0.18 5.05
C THR A 59 1.88 -0.99 4.08
N VAL A 60 3.09 -1.40 3.70
CA VAL A 60 3.29 -2.58 2.84
C VAL A 60 2.85 -3.86 3.56
N LEU A 61 3.26 -4.05 4.82
CA LEU A 61 2.87 -5.22 5.61
C LEU A 61 1.36 -5.24 5.89
N ASP A 62 0.75 -4.10 6.23
CA ASP A 62 -0.70 -4.01 6.43
C ASP A 62 -1.47 -4.36 5.15
N ALA A 63 -1.05 -3.82 4.01
CA ALA A 63 -1.74 -4.05 2.73
C ALA A 63 -1.60 -5.50 2.28
N LEU A 64 -0.37 -6.04 2.27
CA LEU A 64 -0.13 -7.42 1.88
C LEU A 64 -0.76 -8.40 2.88
N GLY A 65 -0.74 -8.10 4.18
CA GLY A 65 -1.43 -8.88 5.21
C GLY A 65 -2.95 -8.96 5.00
N ALA A 66 -3.55 -7.91 4.43
CA ALA A 66 -4.95 -7.89 3.99
C ALA A 66 -5.18 -8.49 2.59
N GLY A 67 -4.14 -9.02 1.92
CA GLY A 67 -4.23 -9.54 0.56
C GLY A 67 -4.47 -8.46 -0.50
N VAL A 68 -4.07 -7.21 -0.21
CA VAL A 68 -4.26 -6.05 -1.09
C VAL A 68 -2.97 -5.81 -1.90
N PRO A 69 -3.04 -5.84 -3.24
CA PRO A 69 -1.89 -5.56 -4.08
C PRO A 69 -1.56 -4.07 -4.12
N LEU A 70 -0.33 -3.76 -4.54
CA LEU A 70 0.27 -2.43 -4.36
C LEU A 70 0.70 -1.76 -5.66
N VAL A 71 0.63 -0.43 -5.69
CA VAL A 71 1.46 0.41 -6.58
C VAL A 71 2.38 1.25 -5.71
N ALA A 72 3.68 0.95 -5.76
CA ALA A 72 4.71 1.57 -4.94
C ALA A 72 5.37 2.76 -5.67
N VAL A 73 5.44 3.92 -5.01
CA VAL A 73 6.11 5.15 -5.48
C VAL A 73 7.20 5.53 -4.47
N PRO A 74 8.33 4.80 -4.42
CA PRO A 74 9.32 4.92 -3.34
C PRO A 74 10.08 6.24 -3.42
N VAL A 75 10.15 7.01 -2.33
CA VAL A 75 10.71 8.36 -2.31
C VAL A 75 12.13 8.39 -1.70
N THR A 76 12.35 7.73 -0.57
CA THR A 76 13.61 7.82 0.18
C THR A 76 14.03 6.51 0.86
N ASN A 77 15.30 6.47 1.31
CA ASN A 77 15.83 5.47 2.25
C ASN A 77 15.62 4.00 1.81
N GLU A 78 14.97 3.20 2.66
CA GLU A 78 14.70 1.78 2.46
C GLU A 78 13.57 1.48 1.46
N GLN A 79 12.77 2.49 1.11
CA GLN A 79 11.56 2.32 0.31
C GLN A 79 11.82 1.70 -1.07
N PRO A 80 12.89 2.03 -1.82
CA PRO A 80 13.18 1.35 -3.08
C PRO A 80 13.45 -0.15 -2.91
N GLY A 81 14.11 -0.54 -1.82
CA GLY A 81 14.36 -1.94 -1.49
C GLY A 81 13.07 -2.69 -1.15
N ILE A 82 12.19 -2.07 -0.37
CA ILE A 82 10.87 -2.63 -0.05
C ILE A 82 10.03 -2.74 -1.32
N ALA A 83 9.97 -1.70 -2.15
CA ALA A 83 9.26 -1.69 -3.42
C ALA A 83 9.77 -2.80 -4.37
N ALA A 84 11.08 -3.01 -4.44
CA ALA A 84 11.68 -4.10 -5.20
C ALA A 84 11.22 -5.48 -4.70
N ARG A 85 11.09 -5.68 -3.38
CA ARG A 85 10.57 -6.94 -2.81
C ARG A 85 9.08 -7.15 -3.11
N VAL A 86 8.29 -6.09 -3.12
CA VAL A 86 6.87 -6.14 -3.54
C VAL A 86 6.75 -6.60 -5.00
N ALA A 87 7.53 -6.00 -5.90
CA ALA A 87 7.54 -6.39 -7.31
C ALA A 87 8.09 -7.80 -7.52
N TRP A 88 9.17 -8.17 -6.83
CA TRP A 88 9.74 -9.53 -6.87
C TRP A 88 8.72 -10.59 -6.42
N ALA A 89 7.89 -10.28 -5.42
CA ALA A 89 6.82 -11.16 -4.98
C ALA A 89 5.63 -11.25 -5.96
N GLY A 90 5.59 -10.37 -6.97
CA GLY A 90 4.47 -10.24 -7.91
C GLY A 90 3.23 -9.61 -7.29
N ALA A 91 3.33 -9.00 -6.10
CA ALA A 91 2.20 -8.45 -5.36
C ALA A 91 1.95 -6.96 -5.62
N GLY A 92 2.69 -6.37 -6.56
CA GLY A 92 2.51 -4.98 -6.94
C GLY A 92 3.51 -4.51 -7.98
N GLU A 93 3.38 -3.25 -8.36
CA GLU A 93 4.21 -2.57 -9.36
C GLU A 93 4.97 -1.40 -8.74
N VAL A 94 6.11 -1.05 -9.34
CA VAL A 94 6.92 0.10 -8.90
C VAL A 94 6.86 1.22 -9.94
N LEU A 95 6.47 2.41 -9.49
CA LEU A 95 6.55 3.65 -10.25
C LEU A 95 7.69 4.52 -9.70
N PRO A 96 8.84 4.59 -10.39
CA PRO A 96 9.95 5.44 -9.95
C PRO A 96 9.52 6.91 -9.86
N PRO A 97 9.88 7.68 -8.81
CA PRO A 97 9.46 9.07 -8.65
C PRO A 97 9.79 9.97 -9.85
N GLY A 98 10.99 9.83 -10.43
CA GLY A 98 11.40 10.59 -11.62
C GLY A 98 10.59 10.27 -12.88
N ARG A 99 9.72 9.26 -12.84
CA ARG A 99 8.79 8.88 -13.91
C ARG A 99 7.33 8.97 -13.46
N ALA A 100 7.06 9.48 -12.27
CA ALA A 100 5.71 9.50 -11.72
C ALA A 100 4.87 10.58 -12.42
N THR A 101 3.87 10.13 -13.18
CA THR A 101 2.86 10.98 -13.81
C THR A 101 1.47 10.42 -13.55
N ALA A 102 0.43 11.24 -13.66
CA ALA A 102 -0.94 10.78 -13.47
C ALA A 102 -1.33 9.67 -14.47
N GLY A 103 -0.89 9.79 -15.73
CA GLY A 103 -1.12 8.76 -16.75
C GLY A 103 -0.45 7.43 -16.41
N ARG A 104 0.84 7.43 -16.05
CA ARG A 104 1.54 6.19 -15.68
C ARG A 104 0.97 5.56 -14.42
N LEU A 105 0.60 6.37 -13.43
CA LEU A 105 -0.07 5.86 -12.23
C LEU A 105 -1.43 5.25 -12.57
N ARG A 106 -2.21 5.88 -13.45
CA ARG A 106 -3.50 5.35 -13.91
C ARG A 106 -3.34 3.99 -14.58
N ASP A 107 -2.34 3.84 -15.44
CA ASP A 107 -2.06 2.58 -16.13
C ASP A 107 -1.73 1.46 -15.12
N LEU A 108 -0.87 1.75 -14.13
CA LEU A 108 -0.50 0.78 -13.10
C LEU A 108 -1.67 0.44 -12.17
N VAL A 109 -2.44 1.44 -11.72
CA VAL A 109 -3.67 1.23 -10.92
C VAL A 109 -4.65 0.36 -11.71
N GLY A 110 -4.84 0.66 -13.01
CA GLY A 110 -5.73 -0.11 -13.87
C GLY A 110 -5.25 -1.52 -14.15
N ARG A 111 -3.93 -1.76 -14.21
CA ARG A 111 -3.33 -3.08 -14.38
C ARG A 111 -3.46 -3.91 -13.11
N VAL A 112 -2.93 -3.40 -12.00
CA VAL A 112 -2.93 -4.05 -10.69
C VAL A 112 -4.35 -4.33 -10.19
N GLY A 113 -5.31 -3.44 -10.49
CA GLY A 113 -6.72 -3.64 -10.13
C GLY A 113 -7.49 -4.65 -11.00
N ARG A 114 -7.03 -4.95 -12.22
CA ARG A 114 -7.73 -5.86 -13.16
C ARG A 114 -7.11 -7.25 -13.24
N GLU A 115 -5.79 -7.34 -13.17
CA GLU A 115 -5.08 -8.61 -13.30
C GLU A 115 -5.09 -9.36 -11.96
N GLY A 116 -5.87 -10.45 -11.89
CA GLY A 116 -6.03 -11.24 -10.66
C GLY A 116 -4.74 -11.86 -10.10
N SER A 117 -3.69 -11.94 -10.91
CA SER A 117 -2.36 -12.43 -10.52
C SER A 117 -1.76 -11.63 -9.35
N TYR A 118 -1.90 -10.31 -9.33
CA TYR A 118 -1.38 -9.46 -8.26
C TYR A 118 -2.08 -9.74 -6.93
N ARG A 119 -3.41 -9.86 -6.95
CA ARG A 119 -4.19 -10.21 -5.75
C ARG A 119 -3.84 -11.62 -5.27
N ALA A 120 -3.71 -12.60 -6.17
CA ALA A 120 -3.29 -13.94 -5.81
C ALA A 120 -1.89 -13.94 -5.16
N ALA A 121 -0.96 -13.12 -5.66
CA ALA A 121 0.36 -12.95 -5.06
C ALA A 121 0.29 -12.28 -3.68
N ALA A 122 -0.49 -11.22 -3.53
CA ALA A 122 -0.70 -10.55 -2.25
C ALA A 122 -1.28 -11.52 -1.20
N VAL A 123 -2.24 -12.37 -1.58
CA VAL A 123 -2.80 -13.41 -0.68
C VAL A 123 -1.72 -14.42 -0.25
N ARG A 124 -0.85 -14.88 -1.16
CA ARG A 124 0.27 -15.77 -0.78
C ARG A 124 1.22 -15.11 0.22
N VAL A 125 1.51 -13.82 0.04
CA VAL A 125 2.32 -13.07 1.01
C VAL A 125 1.58 -12.94 2.34
N ALA A 126 0.25 -12.71 2.31
CA ALA A 126 -0.58 -12.67 3.50
C ALA A 126 -0.52 -13.97 4.31
N ASP A 127 -0.57 -15.12 3.64
CA ASP A 127 -0.43 -16.45 4.27
C ASP A 127 0.93 -16.60 4.95
N SER A 128 2.01 -16.17 4.27
CA SER A 128 3.36 -16.17 4.82
C SER A 128 3.48 -15.30 6.07
N ILE A 129 2.94 -14.07 6.04
CA ILE A 129 2.91 -13.17 7.20
C ILE A 129 2.17 -13.82 8.37
N ARG A 130 0.98 -14.41 8.13
CA ARG A 130 0.20 -15.10 9.16
C ARG A 130 0.96 -16.28 9.77
N SER A 131 1.69 -17.04 8.95
CA SER A 131 2.51 -18.17 9.41
C SER A 131 3.71 -17.75 10.27
N GLY A 132 4.08 -16.47 10.28
CA GLY A 132 5.21 -15.94 11.04
C GLY A 132 4.99 -15.84 12.55
N GLY A 133 3.76 -16.09 13.04
CA GLY A 133 3.44 -16.16 14.48
C GLY A 133 3.34 -14.81 15.21
N GLY A 134 3.67 -13.70 14.55
CA GLY A 134 3.39 -12.34 15.02
C GLY A 134 3.98 -12.02 16.40
N ALA A 135 3.25 -11.22 17.17
CA ALA A 135 3.69 -10.75 18.48
C ALA A 135 3.78 -11.88 19.52
N GLU A 136 2.90 -12.89 19.44
CA GLU A 136 2.91 -14.04 20.34
C GLU A 136 4.22 -14.83 20.19
N ARG A 137 4.59 -15.18 18.96
CA ARG A 137 5.86 -15.88 18.69
C ARG A 137 7.07 -15.04 19.09
N ALA A 138 7.02 -13.72 18.89
CA ALA A 138 8.09 -12.84 19.32
C ALA A 138 8.26 -12.86 20.86
N ALA A 139 7.15 -12.80 21.60
CA ALA A 139 7.18 -12.86 23.06
C ALA A 139 7.74 -14.21 23.56
N GLU A 140 7.28 -15.33 23.00
CA GLU A 140 7.80 -16.66 23.34
C GLU A 140 9.32 -16.78 23.18
N LEU A 141 9.87 -16.22 22.09
CA LEU A 141 11.31 -16.25 21.83
C LEU A 141 12.10 -15.42 22.84
N VAL A 142 11.59 -14.22 23.18
CA VAL A 142 12.20 -13.35 24.19
C VAL A 142 12.17 -14.02 25.56
N GLU A 143 11.03 -14.60 25.96
CA GLU A 143 10.90 -15.31 27.25
C GLU A 143 11.84 -16.52 27.33
N LYS A 144 11.95 -17.29 26.24
CA LYS A 144 12.86 -18.44 26.18
C LYS A 144 14.32 -18.04 26.42
N ASP A 145 14.77 -16.94 25.83
CA ASP A 145 16.16 -16.47 25.96
C ASP A 145 16.43 -15.83 27.34
N LEU A 146 15.41 -15.25 27.98
CA LEU A 146 15.52 -14.66 29.32
C LEU A 146 15.45 -15.68 30.46
N LEU A 147 14.81 -16.84 30.24
CA LEU A 147 14.61 -17.90 31.23
C LEU A 147 15.59 -19.07 31.08
N ALA A 148 16.49 -19.02 30.08
CA ALA A 148 17.58 -19.98 29.88
C ALA A 148 18.81 -19.62 30.72
#